data_AF-A0A232ESM4-F1
#
_entry.id   AF-A0A232ESM4-F1
#
_cell.length_a   1.000
_cell.length_b   1.000
_cell.length_c   1.000
_cell.angle_alpha   90.00
_cell.angle_beta   90.00
_cell.angle_gamma   90.00
#
_symmetry.space_group_name_H-M   'P 1'
#
loop_
_entity.id
_entity.type
_entity.pdbx_description
1 polymer ?
#
loop_
_entity_poly.entity_id
_entity_poly.type
_entity_poly.pdbx_seq_one_letter_code
_entity_poly.pdbx_strand_id
1 'polypeptide(L)'
;MSAKKADDQGNYKIQQNDQVGRFLVASKDLEPGEQILTELPFVVGPKAATYPVCLSCYSVWPATEDDSKPLCSRCSWPVCGPECENNPQHKDYECPIFEAAKEKFSIDVALSEEHQNGVPQLECITPLRLLLAAEKDPERWKSEIKDMEAHNKKRAQKNQWHIDHVNIVEYIRKRLKLD
;
A
#
# COMPACT_ATOMS: atom_id res chain seq x y z
N MET A 1 -21.03 -6.74 8.06
CA MET A 1 -21.93 -5.62 7.76
C MET A 1 -21.56 -5.11 6.37
N SER A 2 -22.38 -5.41 5.36
CA SER A 2 -22.12 -4.95 3.99
C SER A 2 -22.15 -3.43 3.95
N ALA A 3 -21.04 -2.82 3.56
CA ALA A 3 -21.04 -1.42 3.15
C ALA A 3 -22.00 -1.31 1.96
N LYS A 4 -23.13 -0.64 2.18
CA LYS A 4 -24.02 -0.22 1.10
C LYS A 4 -23.16 0.60 0.14
N LYS A 5 -23.09 0.19 -1.14
CA LYS A 5 -22.71 1.09 -2.22
C LYS A 5 -23.67 2.28 -2.13
N ALA A 6 -23.18 3.41 -1.63
CA ALA A 6 -23.86 4.67 -1.78
C ALA A 6 -23.82 4.96 -3.28
N ASP A 7 -24.95 4.72 -3.93
CA ASP A 7 -25.29 5.35 -5.20
C ASP A 7 -25.46 6.83 -4.87
N ASP A 8 -24.34 7.53 -4.76
CA ASP A 8 -24.27 8.95 -4.44
C ASP A 8 -24.74 9.67 -5.70
N GLN A 9 -26.01 10.08 -5.72
CA GLN A 9 -26.49 11.19 -6.56
C GLN A 9 -25.88 12.51 -6.03
N GLY A 10 -24.57 12.48 -5.83
CA GLY A 10 -23.80 13.33 -4.97
C GLY A 10 -23.34 14.57 -5.69
N ASN A 11 -22.57 15.37 -4.97
CA ASN A 11 -22.06 16.69 -5.36
C ASN A 11 -21.21 16.71 -6.65
N TYR A 12 -21.04 15.57 -7.31
CA TYR A 12 -20.32 15.42 -8.56
C TYR A 12 -20.95 14.35 -9.48
N LYS A 13 -20.54 14.39 -10.76
CA LYS A 13 -20.78 13.38 -11.79
C LYS A 13 -19.45 13.01 -12.44
N ILE A 14 -19.32 11.76 -12.87
CA ILE A 14 -18.16 11.30 -13.64
C ILE A 14 -18.39 11.63 -15.11
N GLN A 15 -17.40 12.26 -15.76
CA GLN A 15 -17.35 12.47 -17.20
C GLN A 15 -16.03 11.95 -17.77
N GLN A 16 -15.92 11.91 -19.09
CA GLN A 16 -14.71 11.46 -19.79
C GLN A 16 -14.44 12.29 -21.04
N ASN A 17 -13.16 12.54 -21.34
CA ASN A 17 -12.71 13.13 -22.59
C ASN A 17 -11.33 12.58 -23.00
N ASP A 18 -10.89 12.91 -24.21
CA ASP A 18 -9.64 12.41 -24.78
C ASP A 18 -8.37 13.06 -24.21
N GLN A 19 -8.50 14.17 -23.46
CA GLN A 19 -7.36 14.91 -22.95
C GLN A 19 -6.89 14.37 -21.59
N VAL A 20 -7.83 14.10 -20.68
CA VAL A 20 -7.53 13.72 -19.29
C VAL A 20 -8.14 12.37 -18.88
N GLY A 21 -8.88 11.71 -19.76
CA GLY A 21 -9.57 10.47 -19.43
C GLY A 21 -10.81 10.74 -18.58
N ARG A 22 -11.00 9.96 -17.50
CA ARG A 22 -12.13 10.12 -16.56
C ARG A 22 -11.87 11.26 -15.57
N PHE A 23 -12.87 12.10 -15.33
CA PHE A 23 -12.79 13.22 -14.39
C PHE A 23 -14.12 13.48 -13.69
N LEU A 24 -14.06 14.15 -12.53
CA LEU A 24 -15.25 14.57 -11.78
C LEU A 24 -15.65 15.99 -12.19
N VAL A 25 -16.96 16.22 -12.35
CA VAL A 25 -17.56 17.54 -12.56
C VAL A 25 -18.60 17.76 -11.48
N ALA A 26 -18.68 18.96 -10.90
CA ALA A 26 -19.74 19.27 -9.94
C ALA A 26 -21.12 19.03 -10.57
N SER A 27 -22.04 18.41 -9.82
CA SER A 27 -23.41 18.14 -10.27
C SER A 27 -24.36 19.32 -9.98
N LYS A 28 -23.91 20.26 -9.14
CA LYS A 28 -24.59 21.49 -8.72
C LYS A 28 -23.57 22.56 -8.33
N ASP A 29 -24.04 23.77 -8.02
CA ASP A 29 -23.22 24.79 -7.35
C ASP A 29 -22.84 24.31 -5.94
N LEU A 30 -21.59 24.54 -5.57
CA LEU A 30 -21.00 24.09 -4.30
C LEU A 30 -20.66 25.30 -3.44
N GLU A 31 -21.03 25.22 -2.16
CA GLU A 31 -20.70 26.27 -1.19
C GLU A 31 -19.28 26.07 -0.61
N PRO A 32 -18.61 27.14 -0.14
CA PRO A 32 -17.32 27.01 0.54
C PRO A 32 -17.36 26.05 1.73
N GLY A 33 -16.47 25.05 1.73
CA GLY A 33 -16.41 24.03 2.77
C GLY A 33 -17.34 22.84 2.57
N GLU A 34 -18.13 22.81 1.49
CA GLU A 34 -18.98 21.66 1.19
C GLU A 34 -18.16 20.40 0.81
N GLN A 35 -18.55 19.26 1.37
CA GLN A 35 -17.90 17.97 1.08
C GLN A 35 -18.29 17.46 -0.31
N ILE A 36 -17.31 17.29 -1.20
CA ILE A 36 -17.55 16.80 -2.57
C ILE A 36 -17.56 15.27 -2.63
N LEU A 37 -16.55 14.63 -2.04
CA LEU A 37 -16.33 13.19 -2.11
C LEU A 37 -15.82 12.70 -0.75
N THR A 38 -16.21 11.51 -0.36
CA THR A 38 -15.55 10.74 0.70
C THR A 38 -15.45 9.31 0.24
N GLU A 39 -14.25 8.74 0.35
CA GLU A 39 -13.98 7.36 -0.01
C GLU A 39 -13.15 6.68 1.08
N LEU A 40 -13.33 5.37 1.21
CA LEU A 40 -12.45 4.54 2.03
C LEU A 40 -11.31 4.02 1.14
N PRO A 41 -10.05 4.03 1.62
CA PRO A 41 -8.94 3.53 0.82
C PRO A 41 -9.13 2.05 0.48
N PHE A 42 -8.65 1.63 -0.69
CA PHE A 42 -8.64 0.22 -1.04
C PHE A 42 -7.63 -0.55 -0.18
N VAL A 43 -6.42 0.00 -0.05
CA VAL A 43 -5.38 -0.43 0.88
C VAL A 43 -4.63 0.79 1.41
N VAL A 44 -4.00 0.64 2.58
CA VAL A 44 -3.01 1.60 3.09
C VAL A 44 -1.67 0.86 3.26
N GLY A 45 -0.57 1.56 3.10
CA GLY A 45 0.74 0.97 3.29
C GLY A 45 1.87 1.98 3.16
N PRO A 46 3.11 1.57 3.42
CA PRO A 46 4.27 2.42 3.29
C PRO A 46 4.43 2.96 1.85
N LYS A 47 4.86 4.21 1.73
CA LYS A 47 5.21 4.83 0.45
C LYS A 47 6.49 4.19 -0.10
N ALA A 48 6.64 4.15 -1.43
CA ALA A 48 7.92 3.82 -2.06
C ALA A 48 9.04 4.75 -1.56
N ALA A 49 10.26 4.21 -1.42
CA ALA A 49 11.41 4.92 -0.87
C ALA A 49 11.13 5.59 0.49
N THR A 50 10.46 4.88 1.41
CA THR A 50 10.21 5.35 2.77
C THR A 50 11.34 4.95 3.73
N TYR A 51 11.54 5.73 4.78
CA TYR A 51 12.29 5.32 5.98
C TYR A 51 11.61 4.11 6.65
N PRO A 52 12.33 3.37 7.51
CA PRO A 52 11.71 2.27 8.21
C PRO A 52 10.55 2.76 9.10
N VAL A 53 9.41 2.11 8.95
CA VAL A 53 8.16 2.43 9.66
C VAL A 53 7.50 1.17 10.17
N CYS A 54 6.68 1.32 11.20
CA CYS A 54 5.77 0.28 11.66
C CYS A 54 4.76 -0.05 10.56
N LEU A 55 4.55 -1.33 10.27
CA LEU A 55 3.62 -1.76 9.22
C LEU A 55 2.14 -1.47 9.52
N SER A 56 1.80 -1.09 10.76
CA SER A 56 0.40 -0.87 11.18
C SER A 56 0.07 0.59 11.42
N CYS A 57 0.87 1.30 12.23
CA CYS A 57 0.61 2.71 12.54
C CYS A 57 1.41 3.70 11.68
N TYR A 58 2.38 3.22 10.89
CA TYR A 58 3.27 4.04 10.06
C TYR A 58 4.14 5.05 10.82
N SER A 59 4.19 4.98 12.14
CA SER A 59 5.18 5.70 12.93
C SER A 59 6.60 5.23 12.55
N VAL A 60 7.56 6.15 12.69
CA VAL A 60 8.99 5.85 12.53
C VAL A 60 9.37 4.64 13.36
N TRP A 61 10.16 3.74 12.78
CA TRP A 61 10.61 2.53 13.41
C TRP A 61 12.13 2.39 13.26
N PRO A 62 12.87 2.00 14.32
CA PRO A 62 12.41 1.93 15.71
C PRO A 62 12.00 3.32 16.23
N ALA A 63 11.09 3.36 17.21
CA ALA A 63 10.53 4.62 17.73
C ALA A 63 11.42 5.29 18.79
N THR A 64 12.32 4.52 19.38
CA THR A 64 13.18 4.91 20.50
C THR A 64 14.64 4.72 20.10
N GLU A 65 15.51 5.55 20.69
CA GLU A 65 16.97 5.38 20.58
C GLU A 65 17.50 4.29 21.51
N ASP A 66 16.64 3.70 22.36
CA ASP A 66 17.01 2.46 23.03
C ASP A 66 17.22 1.37 21.96
N ASP A 67 18.12 0.42 22.22
CA ASP A 67 18.48 -0.61 21.26
C ASP A 67 17.31 -1.55 20.87
N SER A 68 16.09 -1.29 21.35
CA SER A 68 14.91 -2.06 21.04
C SER A 68 14.49 -1.88 19.59
N LYS A 69 14.41 -3.00 18.87
CA LYS A 69 14.04 -3.05 17.46
C LYS A 69 12.86 -4.02 17.34
N PRO A 70 11.67 -3.60 17.82
CA PRO A 70 10.54 -4.51 18.00
C PRO A 70 10.08 -5.06 16.65
N LEU A 71 9.93 -6.37 16.55
CA LEU A 71 9.45 -7.06 15.35
C LEU A 71 8.22 -7.89 15.71
N CYS A 72 7.37 -8.12 14.71
CA CYS A 72 6.21 -8.99 14.83
C CYS A 72 6.67 -10.40 15.21
N SER A 73 6.10 -10.97 16.26
CA SER A 73 6.49 -12.27 16.81
C SER A 73 6.30 -13.43 15.82
N ARG A 74 5.42 -13.25 14.83
CA ARG A 74 5.10 -14.25 13.80
C ARG A 74 5.99 -14.14 12.57
N CYS A 75 5.95 -13.00 11.89
CA CYS A 75 6.66 -12.83 10.61
C CYS A 75 8.04 -12.18 10.74
N SER A 76 8.40 -11.61 11.90
CA SER A 76 9.65 -10.85 12.09
C SER A 76 9.77 -9.58 11.24
N TRP A 77 8.66 -8.88 10.97
CA TRP A 77 8.62 -7.57 10.28
C TRP A 77 8.29 -6.42 11.24
N PRO A 78 8.65 -5.16 10.92
CA PRO A 78 8.64 -4.06 11.88
C PRO A 78 7.23 -3.68 12.34
N VAL A 79 7.02 -3.76 13.66
CA VAL A 79 5.82 -3.27 14.36
C VAL A 79 6.24 -2.67 15.70
N CYS A 80 5.52 -1.67 16.21
CA CYS A 80 5.88 -1.04 17.47
C CYS A 80 5.57 -1.87 18.72
N GLY A 81 4.71 -2.89 18.62
CA GLY A 81 4.30 -3.71 19.76
C GLY A 81 3.05 -4.55 19.48
N PRO A 82 2.50 -5.21 20.52
CA PRO A 82 1.41 -6.19 20.37
C PRO A 82 0.14 -5.66 19.71
N GLU A 83 -0.21 -4.39 19.92
CA GLU A 83 -1.37 -3.77 19.25
C GLU A 83 -1.16 -3.66 17.74
N CYS A 84 0.03 -3.21 17.32
CA CYS A 84 0.38 -3.12 15.91
C CYS A 84 0.54 -4.49 15.27
N GLU A 85 1.10 -5.47 15.99
CA GLU A 85 1.16 -6.86 15.54
C GLU A 85 -0.23 -7.45 15.27
N ASN A 86 -1.22 -7.11 16.11
CA ASN A 86 -2.58 -7.62 16.00
C ASN A 86 -3.50 -6.75 15.13
N ASN A 87 -3.01 -5.65 14.57
CA ASN A 87 -3.80 -4.80 13.69
C ASN A 87 -4.18 -5.59 12.42
N PRO A 88 -5.49 -5.66 12.05
CA PRO A 88 -5.96 -6.43 10.89
C PRO A 88 -5.23 -6.10 9.59
N GLN A 89 -4.80 -4.86 9.42
CA GLN A 89 -4.10 -4.44 8.22
C GLN A 89 -2.76 -5.15 8.01
N HIS A 90 -2.04 -5.45 9.09
CA HIS A 90 -0.82 -6.24 9.04
C HIS A 90 -1.12 -7.73 9.18
N LYS A 91 -1.86 -8.07 10.24
CA LYS A 91 -2.15 -9.44 10.69
C LYS A 91 -2.84 -10.28 9.63
N ASP A 92 -3.78 -9.70 8.88
CA ASP A 92 -4.66 -10.45 7.97
C ASP A 92 -4.23 -10.33 6.50
N TYR A 93 -3.17 -9.57 6.19
CA TYR A 93 -2.67 -9.37 4.83
C TYR A 93 -1.25 -9.94 4.66
N GLU A 94 -0.21 -9.12 4.81
CA GLU A 94 1.15 -9.54 4.48
C GLU A 94 1.80 -10.45 5.54
N CYS A 95 1.36 -10.37 6.80
CA CYS A 95 1.97 -11.15 7.91
C CYS A 95 1.97 -12.66 7.66
N PRO A 96 0.84 -13.31 7.29
CA PRO A 96 0.83 -14.75 6.99
C PRO A 96 1.69 -15.13 5.78
N ILE A 97 1.83 -14.24 4.80
CA ILE A 97 2.67 -14.47 3.62
C ILE A 97 4.14 -14.51 4.01
N PHE A 98 4.61 -13.52 4.76
CA PHE A 98 5.99 -13.49 5.25
C PHE A 98 6.31 -14.64 6.20
N GLU A 99 5.38 -14.99 7.08
CA GLU A 99 5.50 -16.17 7.97
C GLU A 99 5.66 -17.46 7.17
N ALA A 100 4.81 -17.70 6.17
CA ALA A 100 4.86 -18.90 5.32
C ALA A 100 6.14 -18.95 4.46
N ALA A 101 6.57 -17.81 3.93
CA ALA A 101 7.80 -17.70 3.15
C ALA A 101 9.08 -17.80 4.01
N LYS A 102 8.96 -17.65 5.34
CA LYS A 102 10.08 -17.46 6.27
C LYS A 102 10.95 -16.25 5.91
N GLU A 103 10.34 -15.25 5.28
CA GLU A 103 11.02 -14.02 4.87
C GLU A 103 11.02 -13.06 6.06
N LYS A 104 12.22 -12.69 6.51
CA LYS A 104 12.42 -11.84 7.69
C LYS A 104 12.93 -10.47 7.30
N PHE A 105 12.52 -9.46 8.04
CA PHE A 105 13.06 -8.11 7.89
C PHE A 105 14.52 -8.06 8.36
N SER A 106 15.40 -7.59 7.49
CA SER A 106 16.80 -7.34 7.80
C SER A 106 16.97 -5.96 8.41
N ILE A 107 17.17 -5.93 9.71
CA ILE A 107 17.37 -4.71 10.50
C ILE A 107 18.64 -3.97 10.04
N ASP A 108 19.76 -4.69 9.92
CA ASP A 108 21.06 -4.08 9.60
C ASP A 108 21.02 -3.38 8.24
N VAL A 109 20.35 -3.99 7.25
CA VAL A 109 20.13 -3.35 5.95
C VAL A 109 19.23 -2.13 6.11
N ALA A 110 18.09 -2.27 6.80
CA ALA A 110 17.13 -1.18 6.93
C ALA A 110 17.67 0.06 7.65
N LEU A 111 18.62 -0.12 8.57
CA LEU A 111 19.23 0.97 9.35
C LEU A 111 20.62 1.39 8.87
N SER A 112 21.13 0.79 7.78
CA SER A 112 22.44 1.15 7.23
C SER A 112 22.44 2.54 6.58
N GLU A 113 23.61 3.18 6.57
CA GLU A 113 23.82 4.50 5.95
C GLU A 113 23.54 4.50 4.43
N GLU A 114 23.63 3.34 3.77
CA GLU A 114 23.34 3.19 2.34
C GLU A 114 21.85 3.40 2.02
N HIS A 115 20.97 3.24 3.01
CA HIS A 115 19.52 3.32 2.86
C HIS A 115 18.91 4.62 3.44
N GLN A 116 19.71 5.68 3.55
CA GLN A 116 19.25 7.02 3.96
C GLN A 116 18.11 7.57 3.09
N ASN A 117 17.99 7.13 1.83
CA ASN A 117 16.95 7.57 0.91
C ASN A 117 15.75 6.60 0.78
N GLY A 118 15.67 5.59 1.66
CA GLY A 118 14.55 4.65 1.73
C GLY A 118 14.96 3.20 1.87
N VAL A 119 14.05 2.38 2.40
CA VAL A 119 14.24 0.95 2.70
C VAL A 119 13.55 0.09 1.64
N PRO A 120 14.31 -0.55 0.72
CA PRO A 120 13.73 -1.36 -0.36
C PRO A 120 12.85 -2.52 0.13
N GLN A 121 13.15 -3.07 1.32
CA GLN A 121 12.38 -4.16 1.92
C GLN A 121 10.90 -3.79 2.12
N LEU A 122 10.59 -2.50 2.34
CA LEU A 122 9.22 -2.04 2.57
C LEU A 122 8.46 -1.75 1.26
N GLU A 123 9.14 -1.68 0.11
CA GLU A 123 8.51 -1.30 -1.16
C GLU A 123 7.48 -2.33 -1.64
N CYS A 124 7.65 -3.60 -1.24
CA CYS A 124 6.70 -4.65 -1.59
C CYS A 124 5.39 -4.62 -0.79
N ILE A 125 5.33 -3.93 0.36
CA ILE A 125 4.21 -4.03 1.31
C ILE A 125 2.90 -3.55 0.69
N THR A 126 2.88 -2.32 0.16
CA THR A 126 1.66 -1.74 -0.42
C THR A 126 1.18 -2.50 -1.65
N PRO A 127 2.04 -2.85 -2.62
CA PRO A 127 1.67 -3.72 -3.74
C PRO A 127 1.16 -5.11 -3.31
N LEU A 128 1.81 -5.76 -2.34
CA LEU A 128 1.39 -7.06 -1.84
C LEU A 128 0.01 -6.98 -1.19
N ARG A 129 -0.22 -5.98 -0.32
CA ARG A 129 -1.55 -5.73 0.27
C ARG A 129 -2.60 -5.48 -0.81
N LEU A 130 -2.27 -4.72 -1.85
CA LEU A 130 -3.16 -4.44 -2.97
C LEU A 130 -3.59 -5.73 -3.69
N LEU A 131 -2.65 -6.63 -3.98
CA LEU A 131 -2.92 -7.92 -4.62
C LEU A 131 -3.78 -8.82 -3.74
N LEU A 132 -3.43 -8.94 -2.45
CA LEU A 132 -4.21 -9.73 -1.48
C LEU A 132 -5.62 -9.18 -1.28
N ALA A 133 -5.78 -7.85 -1.25
CA ALA A 133 -7.09 -7.21 -1.18
C ALA A 133 -7.91 -7.44 -2.45
N ALA A 134 -7.27 -7.49 -3.62
CA ALA A 134 -7.94 -7.81 -4.88
C ALA A 134 -8.46 -9.26 -4.91
N GLU A 135 -7.73 -10.21 -4.33
CA GLU A 135 -8.20 -11.60 -4.17
C GLU A 135 -9.33 -11.72 -3.14
N LYS A 136 -9.24 -10.96 -2.04
CA LYS A 136 -10.23 -10.98 -0.96
C LYS A 136 -11.56 -10.33 -1.36
N ASP A 137 -11.51 -9.28 -2.18
CA ASP A 137 -12.69 -8.58 -2.69
C ASP A 137 -12.56 -8.26 -4.20
N PRO A 138 -12.78 -9.27 -5.08
CA PRO A 138 -12.65 -9.10 -6.52
C PRO A 138 -13.65 -8.11 -7.11
N GLU A 139 -14.82 -7.95 -6.48
CA GLU A 139 -15.85 -7.04 -6.95
C GLU A 139 -15.47 -5.59 -6.69
N ARG A 140 -14.95 -5.29 -5.50
CA ARG A 140 -14.41 -3.96 -5.18
C ARG A 140 -13.19 -3.62 -6.04
N TRP A 141 -12.28 -4.60 -6.26
CA TRP A 141 -11.15 -4.43 -7.17
C TRP A 141 -11.60 -4.02 -8.57
N LYS A 142 -12.57 -4.75 -9.15
CA LYS A 142 -13.12 -4.44 -10.48
C LYS A 142 -13.74 -3.06 -10.53
N SER A 143 -14.46 -2.63 -9.48
CA SER A 143 -15.15 -1.33 -9.50
C SER A 143 -14.27 -0.13 -9.20
N GLU A 144 -13.24 -0.27 -8.35
CA GLU A 144 -12.46 0.87 -7.84
C GLU A 144 -11.08 0.98 -8.48
N ILE A 145 -10.37 -0.14 -8.68
CA ILE A 145 -8.93 -0.11 -8.98
C ILE A 145 -8.59 -0.59 -10.39
N LYS A 146 -9.26 -1.65 -10.89
CA LYS A 146 -8.87 -2.34 -12.13
C LYS A 146 -8.76 -1.39 -13.34
N ASP A 147 -9.63 -0.39 -13.41
CA ASP A 147 -9.71 0.55 -14.52
C ASP A 147 -8.91 1.85 -14.28
N MET A 148 -8.09 1.92 -13.22
CA MET A 148 -7.19 3.04 -13.00
C MET A 148 -6.10 3.09 -14.07
N GLU A 149 -5.78 4.31 -14.53
CA GLU A 149 -4.78 4.52 -15.57
C GLU A 149 -3.36 4.27 -15.03
N ALA A 150 -2.68 3.26 -15.59
CA ALA A 150 -1.36 2.85 -15.13
C ALA A 150 -0.20 3.58 -15.83
N HIS A 151 -0.42 4.18 -17.00
CA HIS A 151 0.59 4.85 -17.83
C HIS A 151 1.82 3.99 -18.13
N ASN A 152 1.67 2.66 -18.21
CA ASN A 152 2.78 1.70 -18.32
C ASN A 152 3.74 2.02 -19.47
N LYS A 153 3.24 2.41 -20.66
CA LYS A 153 4.09 2.77 -21.80
C LYS A 153 5.06 3.92 -21.50
N LYS A 154 4.61 4.93 -20.73
CA LYS A 154 5.45 6.07 -20.31
C LYS A 154 6.33 5.71 -19.11
N ARG A 155 5.80 4.95 -18.15
CA ARG A 155 6.53 4.56 -16.94
C ARG A 155 7.68 3.59 -17.24
N ALA A 156 7.48 2.66 -18.18
CA ALA A 156 8.49 1.69 -18.61
C ALA A 156 9.76 2.31 -19.23
N GLN A 157 9.71 3.59 -19.61
CA GLN A 157 10.87 4.33 -20.12
C GLN A 157 11.73 4.95 -19.01
N LYS A 158 11.29 4.88 -17.74
CA LYS A 158 11.99 5.48 -16.60
C LYS A 158 12.81 4.45 -15.86
N ASN A 159 13.97 4.86 -15.33
CA ASN A 159 14.82 3.99 -14.49
C ASN A 159 14.08 3.36 -13.31
N GLN A 160 13.14 4.09 -12.70
CA GLN A 160 12.33 3.59 -11.60
C GLN A 160 11.56 2.31 -11.94
N TRP A 161 11.14 2.13 -13.20
CA TRP A 161 10.44 0.92 -13.63
C TRP A 161 11.29 -0.34 -13.42
N HIS A 162 12.59 -0.25 -13.70
CA HIS A 162 13.50 -1.37 -13.51
C HIS A 162 13.80 -1.64 -12.04
N ILE A 163 13.90 -0.58 -11.22
CA ILE A 163 14.08 -0.68 -9.77
C ILE A 163 12.84 -1.33 -9.13
N ASP A 164 11.64 -0.83 -9.44
CA ASP A 164 10.37 -1.37 -8.95
C ASP A 164 10.19 -2.84 -9.38
N HIS A 165 10.59 -3.18 -10.61
CA HIS A 165 10.52 -4.56 -11.07
C HIS A 165 11.37 -5.49 -10.19
N VAL A 166 12.59 -5.09 -9.80
CA VAL A 166 13.44 -5.89 -8.93
C VAL A 166 12.92 -5.91 -7.48
N ASN A 167 12.68 -4.73 -6.90
CA ASN A 167 12.36 -4.59 -5.48
C ASN A 167 10.95 -5.05 -5.12
N ILE A 168 10.02 -5.03 -6.08
CA ILE A 168 8.62 -5.36 -5.85
C ILE A 168 8.25 -6.65 -6.58
N VAL A 169 8.33 -6.66 -7.91
CA VAL A 169 7.80 -7.79 -8.71
C VAL A 169 8.63 -9.05 -8.48
N GLU A 170 9.95 -8.97 -8.69
CA GLU A 170 10.83 -10.12 -8.51
C GLU A 170 10.95 -10.51 -7.04
N TYR A 171 10.86 -9.56 -6.12
CA TYR A 171 10.80 -9.86 -4.69
C TYR A 171 9.56 -10.70 -4.35
N ILE A 172 8.36 -10.25 -4.73
CA ILE A 172 7.11 -10.99 -4.48
C ILE A 172 7.18 -12.38 -5.12
N ARG A 173 7.60 -12.48 -6.38
CA ARG A 173 7.60 -13.76 -7.11
C ARG A 173 8.66 -14.73 -6.62
N LYS A 174 9.90 -14.27 -6.45
CA LYS A 174 11.04 -15.16 -6.13
C LYS A 174 11.24 -15.35 -4.63
N ARG A 175 11.14 -14.27 -3.83
CA ARG A 175 11.37 -14.34 -2.38
C ARG A 175 10.14 -14.85 -1.66
N LEU A 176 8.96 -14.31 -2.00
CA LEU A 176 7.70 -14.72 -1.35
C LEU A 176 7.04 -15.93 -2.01
N LYS A 177 7.51 -16.35 -3.20
CA LYS A 177 7.04 -17.55 -3.92
C LYS A 177 5.56 -17.47 -4.29
N LEU A 178 5.12 -16.29 -4.72
CA LEU A 178 3.77 -16.02 -5.18
C LEU A 178 3.77 -15.79 -6.70
N ASP A 179 2.99 -16.56 -7.45
CA ASP A 179 3.02 -16.57 -8.93
C ASP A 179 2.10 -15.56 -9.60
#